data_AF-A0A3B9N4R9-F1
#
_entry.id   AF-A0A3B9N4R9-F1
#
_cell.length_a   1.000
_cell.length_b   1.000
_cell.length_c   1.000
_cell.angle_alpha   90.00
_cell.angle_beta   90.00
_cell.angle_gamma   90.00
#
_symmetry.space_group_name_H-M   'P 1'
#
loop_
_entity.id
_entity.type
_entity.pdbx_description
1 polymer ?
#
loop_
_entity_poly.entity_id
_entity_poly.type
_entity_poly.pdbx_seq_one_letter_code
_entity_poly.pdbx_strand_id
1 'polypeptide(L)'
;MKLKEIRELSKAYSERVSDINNKLALTGIAIIWLFRETSNNQISFTQNLKISLILFILSLFTDLLQYFFLTTGWRKFYSEKYEELKDNKKDVSEIENIEVEQPWNSNFRGWVLFYLKIAFMVAGYFAFFIAIKNIIK
;
A
#
# COMPACT_ATOMS: atom_id res chain seq x y z
N MET A 1 -16.58 -9.91 21.52
CA MET A 1 -15.76 -8.77 21.05
C MET A 1 -16.68 -7.59 20.79
N LYS A 2 -16.30 -6.41 21.28
CA LYS A 2 -17.02 -5.16 21.02
C LYS A 2 -16.66 -4.62 19.63
N LEU A 3 -17.54 -3.85 19.00
CA LEU A 3 -17.29 -3.28 17.67
C LEU A 3 -16.02 -2.40 17.63
N LYS A 4 -15.75 -1.67 18.71
CA LYS A 4 -14.50 -0.90 18.90
C LYS A 4 -13.26 -1.79 18.83
N GLU A 5 -13.29 -2.94 19.51
CA GLU A 5 -12.19 -3.91 19.51
C GLU A 5 -11.98 -4.50 18.11
N ILE A 6 -13.06 -4.78 17.36
CA ILE A 6 -12.96 -5.24 15.95
C ILE A 6 -12.24 -4.20 15.10
N ARG A 7 -12.62 -2.92 15.22
CA ARG A 7 -12.01 -1.82 14.46
C ARG A 7 -10.53 -1.65 14.80
N GLU A 8 -10.18 -1.71 16.08
CA GLU A 8 -8.79 -1.58 16.54
C GLU A 8 -7.92 -2.73 16.05
N LEU A 9 -8.40 -3.99 16.16
CA LEU A 9 -7.68 -5.13 15.62
C LEU A 9 -7.54 -5.05 14.10
N SER A 10 -8.61 -4.71 13.38
CA SER A 10 -8.57 -4.56 11.92
C SER A 10 -7.52 -3.53 11.49
N LYS A 11 -7.45 -2.39 12.19
CA LYS A 11 -6.44 -1.36 11.94
C LYS A 11 -5.03 -1.92 12.16
N ALA A 12 -4.78 -2.52 13.32
CA ALA A 12 -3.47 -3.07 13.67
C ALA A 12 -3.00 -4.14 12.65
N TYR A 13 -3.89 -5.05 12.24
CA TYR A 13 -3.55 -6.05 11.23
C TYR A 13 -3.30 -5.44 9.85
N SER A 14 -4.10 -4.46 9.42
CA SER A 14 -3.90 -3.80 8.11
C SER A 14 -2.57 -3.05 8.02
N GLU A 15 -2.16 -2.39 9.11
CA GLU A 15 -0.86 -1.74 9.24
C GLU A 15 0.25 -2.80 9.15
N ARG A 16 0.12 -3.88 9.92
CA ARG A 16 1.11 -4.97 9.92
C ARG A 16 1.25 -5.66 8.56
N VAL A 17 0.16 -5.88 7.84
CA VAL A 17 0.19 -6.47 6.49
C VAL A 17 0.94 -5.57 5.52
N SER A 18 0.72 -4.25 5.60
CA SER A 18 1.42 -3.28 4.74
C SER A 18 2.93 -3.28 5.02
N ASP A 19 3.33 -3.30 6.29
CA ASP A 19 4.74 -3.37 6.68
C ASP A 19 5.42 -4.64 6.14
N ILE A 20 4.76 -5.79 6.28
CA ILE A 20 5.29 -7.07 5.80
C ILE A 20 5.37 -7.05 4.27
N ASN A 21 4.33 -6.57 3.58
CA ASN A 21 4.28 -6.45 2.13
C ASN A 21 5.46 -5.63 1.59
N ASN A 22 5.73 -4.47 2.18
CA ASN A 22 6.80 -3.58 1.75
C ASN A 22 8.18 -4.19 1.98
N LYS A 23 8.39 -4.82 3.15
CA LYS A 23 9.63 -5.55 3.45
C LYS A 23 9.86 -6.67 2.46
N LEU A 24 8.83 -7.48 2.20
CA LEU A 24 8.90 -8.58 1.24
C LEU A 24 9.20 -8.08 -0.18
N ALA A 25 8.51 -7.04 -0.67
CA ALA A 25 8.77 -6.48 -1.98
C ALA A 25 10.22 -5.97 -2.13
N LEU A 26 10.73 -5.22 -1.13
CA LEU A 26 12.12 -4.73 -1.14
C LEU A 26 13.15 -5.88 -1.06
N THR A 27 12.89 -6.87 -0.20
CA THR A 27 13.74 -8.07 -0.11
C THR A 27 13.72 -8.86 -1.42
N GLY A 28 12.56 -9.02 -2.06
CA GLY A 28 12.43 -9.66 -3.36
C GLY A 28 13.23 -8.94 -4.44
N ILE A 29 13.15 -7.61 -4.50
CA ILE A 29 13.97 -6.78 -5.39
C ILE A 29 15.46 -7.02 -5.12
N ALA A 30 15.89 -6.96 -3.85
CA ALA A 30 17.29 -7.18 -3.47
C ALA A 30 17.80 -8.57 -3.86
N ILE A 31 16.98 -9.61 -3.71
CA ILE A 31 17.33 -10.98 -4.13
C ILE A 31 17.45 -11.06 -5.66
N ILE A 32 16.52 -10.50 -6.42
CA ILE A 32 16.59 -10.47 -7.90
C ILE A 32 17.90 -9.81 -8.36
N TRP A 33 18.34 -8.76 -7.68
CA TRP A 33 19.61 -8.08 -7.96
C TRP A 33 20.85 -8.98 -7.84
N LEU A 34 20.80 -10.05 -7.04
CA LEU A 34 21.88 -11.04 -6.93
C LEU A 34 21.98 -11.92 -8.18
N PHE A 35 20.89 -12.09 -8.92
CA PHE A 35 20.84 -12.89 -10.16
C PHE A 35 21.14 -12.07 -11.42
N ARG A 36 21.68 -10.84 -11.27
CA ARG A 36 22.05 -10.04 -12.43
C ARG A 36 23.25 -10.67 -13.14
N GLU A 37 23.12 -10.89 -14.43
CA GLU A 37 24.28 -11.18 -15.28
C GLU A 37 24.80 -9.87 -15.87
N THR A 38 26.10 -9.62 -15.72
CA THR A 38 26.79 -8.52 -16.39
C THR A 38 27.54 -9.09 -17.59
N SER A 39 26.98 -8.94 -18.79
CA SER A 39 27.70 -9.18 -20.05
C SER A 39 27.63 -7.92 -20.92
N ASN A 40 28.77 -7.51 -21.49
CA ASN A 40 28.88 -6.34 -22.38
C ASN A 40 28.20 -5.05 -21.87
N ASN A 41 28.42 -4.68 -20.60
CA ASN A 41 27.82 -3.49 -19.97
C ASN A 41 26.28 -3.47 -19.91
N GLN A 42 25.61 -4.59 -20.20
CA GLN A 42 24.16 -4.73 -20.08
C GLN A 42 23.82 -5.62 -18.89
N ILE A 43 22.89 -5.15 -18.07
CA ILE A 43 22.28 -5.95 -17.01
C ILE A 43 21.21 -6.81 -17.68
N SER A 44 21.48 -8.12 -17.80
CA SER A 44 20.52 -9.08 -18.33
C SER A 44 19.82 -9.81 -17.20
N PHE A 45 18.51 -9.99 -17.35
CA PHE A 45 17.67 -10.79 -16.47
C PHE A 45 16.83 -11.74 -17.32
N THR A 46 16.62 -12.97 -16.86
CA THR A 46 15.60 -13.87 -17.45
C THR A 46 14.24 -13.17 -17.47
N GLN A 47 13.43 -13.40 -18.51
CA GLN A 47 12.13 -12.74 -18.67
C GLN A 47 11.24 -12.83 -17.41
N ASN A 48 11.26 -13.97 -16.71
CA ASN A 48 10.49 -14.16 -15.48
C ASN A 48 11.01 -13.34 -14.28
N LEU A 49 12.32 -13.10 -14.19
CA LEU A 49 12.89 -12.21 -13.17
C LEU A 49 12.48 -10.75 -13.41
N LYS A 50 12.41 -10.33 -14.69
CA LYS A 50 11.90 -8.99 -15.06
C LYS A 50 10.44 -8.79 -14.64
N ILE A 51 9.59 -9.79 -14.90
CA ILE A 51 8.17 -9.75 -14.50
C ILE A 51 8.06 -9.62 -12.97
N SER A 52 8.83 -10.42 -12.22
CA SER A 52 8.86 -10.37 -10.75
C SER A 52 9.27 -9.00 -10.24
N LEU A 53 10.32 -8.41 -10.83
CA LEU A 53 10.81 -7.08 -10.47
C LEU A 53 9.76 -6.00 -10.70
N ILE A 54 9.10 -6.02 -11.86
CA ILE A 54 8.01 -5.07 -12.20
C ILE A 54 6.87 -5.22 -11.20
N LEU A 55 6.47 -6.44 -10.85
CA LEU A 55 5.38 -6.69 -9.90
C LEU A 55 5.72 -6.16 -8.48
N PHE A 56 6.96 -6.33 -8.00
CA PHE A 56 7.37 -5.74 -6.72
C PHE A 56 7.37 -4.21 -6.74
N ILE A 57 7.83 -3.60 -7.84
CA ILE A 57 7.77 -2.14 -8.02
C ILE A 57 6.32 -1.66 -8.04
N LEU A 58 5.43 -2.34 -8.76
CA LEU A 58 4.01 -2.00 -8.79
C LEU A 58 3.36 -2.14 -7.41
N SER A 59 3.73 -3.16 -6.63
CA SER A 59 3.26 -3.30 -5.24
C SER A 59 3.64 -2.10 -4.39
N LEU A 60 4.93 -1.71 -4.39
CA LEU A 60 5.44 -0.56 -3.63
C LEU A 60 4.84 0.76 -4.10
N PHE A 61 4.69 0.95 -5.40
CA PHE A 61 4.09 2.16 -5.96
C PHE A 61 2.60 2.26 -5.57
N THR A 62 1.88 1.15 -5.60
CA THR A 62 0.47 1.09 -5.18
C THR A 62 0.33 1.37 -3.68
N ASP A 63 1.28 0.93 -2.86
CA ASP A 63 1.34 1.27 -1.42
C ASP A 63 1.47 2.78 -1.20
N LEU A 64 2.41 3.43 -1.91
CA LEU A 64 2.56 4.89 -1.87
C LEU A 64 1.26 5.60 -2.29
N LEU A 65 0.64 5.17 -3.39
CA LEU A 65 -0.62 5.73 -3.86
C LEU A 65 -1.75 5.54 -2.83
N GLN A 66 -1.83 4.38 -2.18
CA GLN A 66 -2.83 4.12 -1.14
C GLN A 66 -2.78 5.20 -0.05
N TYR A 67 -1.59 5.41 0.53
CA TYR A 67 -1.42 6.39 1.60
C TYR A 67 -1.61 7.84 1.11
N PHE A 68 -1.21 8.13 -0.12
CA PHE A 68 -1.45 9.43 -0.73
C PHE A 68 -2.95 9.73 -0.89
N PHE A 69 -3.73 8.79 -1.43
CA PHE A 69 -5.18 8.97 -1.59
C PHE A 69 -5.93 9.02 -0.27
N LEU A 70 -5.54 8.21 0.72
CA LEU A 70 -6.12 8.27 2.05
C LEU A 70 -5.84 9.62 2.73
N THR A 71 -4.58 10.07 2.70
CA THR A 71 -4.18 11.35 3.32
C THR A 71 -4.89 12.54 2.67
N THR A 72 -4.93 12.57 1.33
CA THR A 72 -5.61 13.64 0.60
C THR A 72 -7.13 13.63 0.81
N GLY A 73 -7.74 12.46 0.88
CA GLY A 73 -9.17 12.33 1.15
C GLY A 73 -9.56 12.76 2.57
N TRP A 74 -8.78 12.37 3.58
CA TRP A 74 -8.96 12.85 4.95
C TRP A 74 -8.74 14.36 5.08
N ARG A 75 -7.72 14.91 4.42
CA ARG A 75 -7.46 16.35 4.42
C ARG A 75 -8.59 17.15 3.79
N LYS A 76 -9.15 16.67 2.67
CA LYS A 76 -10.30 17.30 2.03
C LYS A 76 -11.54 17.27 2.93
N PHE A 77 -11.86 16.09 3.47
CA PHE A 77 -13.00 15.94 4.39
C PHE A 77 -12.88 16.85 5.62
N TYR A 78 -11.69 16.92 6.22
CA TYR A 78 -11.42 17.83 7.33
C TYR A 78 -11.66 19.29 6.93
N SER A 79 -11.12 19.72 5.79
CA SER A 79 -11.30 21.09 5.30
C SER A 79 -12.76 21.44 5.03
N GLU A 80 -13.51 20.53 4.41
CA GLU A 80 -14.94 20.72 4.10
C GLU A 80 -15.76 20.86 5.40
N LYS A 81 -15.52 19.97 6.37
CA LYS A 81 -16.22 20.00 7.66
C LYS A 81 -15.83 21.19 8.52
N TYR A 82 -14.55 21.58 8.48
CA TYR A 82 -14.07 22.75 9.20
C TYR A 82 -14.75 24.03 8.71
N GLU A 83 -14.84 24.24 7.39
CA GLU A 83 -15.52 25.41 6.82
C GLU A 83 -17.03 25.41 7.14
N GLU A 84 -17.72 24.25 7.06
CA GLU A 84 -19.14 24.11 7.42
C GLU A 84 -19.43 24.51 8.88
N LEU A 85 -18.52 24.18 9.80
CA LEU A 85 -18.69 24.39 11.24
C LEU A 85 -18.20 25.76 11.71
N LYS A 86 -17.24 26.35 10.99
CA LYS A 86 -16.69 27.68 11.29
C LYS A 86 -17.72 28.79 11.10
N ASP A 87 -18.60 28.66 10.09
CA ASP A 87 -19.70 29.61 9.86
C ASP A 87 -20.73 29.62 11.02
N ASN A 88 -20.81 28.55 11.79
CA ASN A 88 -21.67 28.44 12.98
C ASN A 88 -21.07 29.03 14.27
N LYS A 89 -19.97 29.82 14.17
CA LYS A 89 -19.28 30.50 15.29
C LYS A 89 -18.91 29.60 16.48
N LYS A 90 -18.68 28.30 16.25
CA LYS A 90 -18.09 27.42 17.25
C LYS A 90 -16.62 27.76 17.43
N ASP A 91 -16.15 27.76 18.66
CA ASP A 91 -14.72 27.92 18.94
C ASP A 91 -13.94 26.76 18.32
N VAL A 92 -12.68 26.95 17.92
CA VAL A 92 -11.90 25.93 17.19
C VAL A 92 -11.81 24.63 17.99
N SER A 93 -11.68 24.76 19.32
CA SER A 93 -11.66 23.64 20.27
C SER A 93 -12.97 22.85 20.30
N GLU A 94 -14.12 23.48 20.07
CA GLU A 94 -15.40 22.79 19.98
C GLU A 94 -15.55 22.08 18.63
N ILE A 95 -15.00 22.64 17.55
CA ILE A 95 -15.04 22.04 16.20
C ILE A 95 -14.25 20.72 16.17
N GLU A 96 -13.06 20.68 16.75
CA GLU A 96 -12.19 19.50 16.76
C GLU A 96 -12.73 18.34 17.61
N ASN A 97 -13.61 18.62 18.58
CA ASN A 97 -14.21 17.60 19.46
C ASN A 97 -15.52 17.00 18.93
N ILE A 98 -16.01 17.45 17.77
CA ILE A 98 -17.23 16.91 17.18
C ILE A 98 -16.98 15.50 16.65
N GLU A 99 -17.84 14.56 17.03
CA GLU A 99 -17.87 13.24 16.41
C GLU A 99 -18.38 13.35 14.97
N VAL A 100 -17.52 13.01 14.02
CA VAL A 100 -17.85 13.02 12.59
C VAL A 100 -17.89 11.59 12.06
N GLU A 101 -18.90 11.27 11.28
CA GLU A 101 -18.97 9.99 10.57
C GLU A 101 -17.88 9.92 9.49
N GLN A 102 -17.21 8.76 9.40
CA GLN A 102 -16.10 8.56 8.48
C GLN A 102 -16.57 8.59 7.01
N PRO A 103 -15.90 9.35 6.12
CA PRO A 103 -16.29 9.42 4.72
C PRO A 103 -16.05 8.09 4.00
N TRP A 104 -17.13 7.43 3.57
CA TRP A 104 -17.12 6.12 2.90
C TRP A 104 -16.27 6.10 1.62
N ASN A 105 -16.40 7.13 0.77
CA ASN A 105 -15.80 7.17 -0.56
C ASN A 105 -14.27 7.22 -0.55
N SER A 106 -13.68 7.96 0.40
CA SER A 106 -12.22 8.01 0.54
C SER A 106 -11.66 6.69 1.07
N ASN A 107 -12.42 6.02 1.93
CA ASN A 107 -12.02 4.73 2.50
C ASN A 107 -12.00 3.66 1.40
N PHE A 108 -13.03 3.61 0.54
CA PHE A 108 -13.12 2.62 -0.54
C PHE A 108 -11.91 2.62 -1.48
N ARG A 109 -11.47 3.80 -1.95
CA ARG A 109 -10.28 3.91 -2.84
C ARG A 109 -9.02 3.39 -2.16
N GLY A 110 -8.84 3.68 -0.88
CA GLY A 110 -7.73 3.16 -0.09
C GLY A 110 -7.76 1.63 0.01
N TRP A 111 -8.93 1.04 0.25
CA TRP A 111 -9.07 -0.42 0.31
C TRP A 111 -8.80 -1.11 -1.03
N VAL A 112 -9.24 -0.54 -2.14
CA VAL A 112 -8.94 -1.09 -3.48
C VAL A 112 -7.42 -1.14 -3.72
N LEU A 113 -6.71 -0.06 -3.41
CA LEU A 113 -5.25 0.00 -3.55
C LEU A 113 -4.55 -0.96 -2.58
N PHE A 114 -5.08 -1.09 -1.36
CA PHE A 114 -4.58 -2.04 -0.37
C PHE A 114 -4.63 -3.50 -0.85
N TYR A 115 -5.72 -3.93 -1.47
CA TYR A 115 -5.79 -5.28 -2.01
C TYR A 115 -4.93 -5.44 -3.27
N LEU A 116 -4.90 -4.42 -4.12
CA LEU A 116 -4.11 -4.45 -5.35
C LEU A 116 -2.60 -4.57 -5.08
N LYS A 117 -2.05 -3.83 -4.10
CA LYS A 117 -0.62 -3.95 -3.75
C LYS A 117 -0.27 -5.35 -3.26
N ILE A 118 -1.16 -6.02 -2.52
CA ILE A 118 -0.95 -7.38 -2.02
C ILE A 118 -0.98 -8.36 -3.19
N ALA A 119 -1.93 -8.21 -4.12
CA ALA A 119 -2.01 -9.04 -5.32
C ALA A 119 -0.73 -8.95 -6.15
N PHE A 120 -0.19 -7.75 -6.36
CA PHE A 120 1.09 -7.56 -7.06
C PHE A 120 2.26 -8.21 -6.32
N MET A 121 2.35 -8.09 -4.99
CA MET A 121 3.41 -8.72 -4.22
C MET A 121 3.37 -10.25 -4.33
N VAL A 122 2.19 -10.84 -4.13
CA VAL A 122 1.98 -12.29 -4.23
C VAL A 122 2.30 -12.79 -5.64
N ALA A 123 1.80 -12.12 -6.67
CA ALA A 123 2.10 -12.45 -8.06
C ALA A 123 3.62 -12.33 -8.36
N GLY A 124 4.29 -11.32 -7.80
CA GLY A 124 5.73 -11.14 -7.92
C GLY A 124 6.53 -12.32 -7.37
N TYR A 125 6.13 -12.85 -6.21
CA TYR A 125 6.75 -14.04 -5.64
C TYR A 125 6.47 -15.32 -6.45
N PHE A 126 5.27 -15.47 -7.01
CA PHE A 126 4.97 -16.58 -7.92
C PHE A 126 5.85 -16.54 -9.17
N ALA A 127 5.96 -15.38 -9.83
CA ALA A 127 6.83 -15.19 -10.98
C ALA A 127 8.31 -15.46 -10.62
N PHE A 128 8.74 -15.02 -9.43
CA PHE A 128 10.10 -15.21 -8.95
C PHE A 128 10.40 -16.70 -8.76
N PHE A 129 9.50 -17.43 -8.11
CA PHE A 129 9.65 -18.87 -7.90
C PHE A 129 9.74 -19.65 -9.22
N ILE A 130 8.90 -19.31 -10.20
CA ILE A 130 8.96 -19.90 -11.55
C ILE A 130 10.30 -19.60 -12.22
N ALA A 131 10.81 -18.37 -12.08
CA ALA A 131 12.11 -17.99 -12.62
C ALA A 131 13.25 -18.84 -12.03
N ILE A 132 13.29 -18.97 -10.71
CA ILE A 132 14.33 -19.75 -10.01
C ILE A 132 14.27 -21.23 -10.40
N LYS A 133 13.07 -21.81 -10.50
CA LYS A 133 12.89 -23.19 -10.94
C LYS A 133 13.46 -23.44 -12.34
N ASN A 134 13.36 -22.45 -13.23
CA ASN A 134 13.89 -22.57 -14.60
C ASN A 134 15.41 -22.39 -14.66
N ILE A 135 16.03 -21.72 -13.68
CA ILE A 135 17.48 -21.52 -13.59
C ILE A 135 18.18 -22.75 -13.00
N ILE A 136 17.55 -23.45 -12.05
CA ILE A 136 18.13 -24.62 -11.37
C ILE A 136 18.07 -25.90 -12.23
N LYS A 137 17.18 -25.94 -13.23
CA LYS A 137 17.06 -27.07 -14.17
C LYS A 137 18.15 -27.02 -15.24
#